data_AF-A0A0C2MRT4-F1
#
_entry.id   AF-A0A0C2MRT4-F1
#
_cell.length_a   1.000
_cell.length_b   1.000
_cell.length_c   1.000
_cell.angle_alpha   90.00
_cell.angle_beta   90.00
_cell.angle_gamma   90.00
#
_symmetry.space_group_name_H-M   'P 1'
#
loop_
_entity.id
_entity.type
_entity.pdbx_description
1 polymer ?
#
loop_
_entity_poly.entity_id
_entity_poly.type
_entity_poly.pdbx_seq_one_letter_code
_entity_poly.pdbx_strand_id
1 'polypeptide(L)'
;MEDIRVYQKLEGGKNDDFWEDSKLIVTEIIKTKTEQADSESHFKVSKVEDLTEDILKIFLNKTYEELANLKSTIITRIKGSHDIDVDYWNTVLKLLTVKMAEKRIHSICEELIAYREKVKLTTPPSPPTAPVIEDIIPEPSTVTEDNPLKEFYDAYQEGGYSPILAPVNRPANIITPEEDSRLLILQREFIHDIREKERTVLKSKNLKTARKQMYDDHDEEFSEVYAPPDKKTSTDLKLPRFYNKIHTGYEWHKLTTNQYDAENPPPKIITGYKFNIFYPDLQEKVRRPQYSVAECKEDPESSILTISSGPPYDNISFKILNKEWNFNSREGFTCQFAKNTFQLWFYFKKTIL
;
A
#
# COMPACT_ATOMS: atom_id res chain seq x y z
N MET A 1 -18.36 -13.43 -17.31
CA MET A 1 -18.09 -14.55 -18.25
C MET A 1 -18.27 -14.14 -19.70
N GLU A 2 -19.26 -13.31 -20.03
CA GLU A 2 -19.49 -12.89 -21.42
C GLU A 2 -18.35 -12.01 -21.98
N ASP A 3 -17.82 -11.11 -21.16
CA ASP A 3 -16.70 -10.25 -21.57
C ASP A 3 -15.46 -11.07 -21.98
N ILE A 4 -15.11 -12.10 -21.21
CA ILE A 4 -13.97 -12.98 -21.54
C ILE A 4 -14.17 -13.66 -22.91
N ARG A 5 -15.40 -14.09 -23.23
CA ARG A 5 -15.72 -14.71 -24.53
C ARG A 5 -15.59 -13.72 -25.69
N VAL A 6 -16.00 -12.48 -25.47
CA VAL A 6 -15.89 -11.41 -26.47
C VAL A 6 -14.43 -11.12 -26.77
N TYR A 7 -13.58 -10.94 -25.74
CA TYR A 7 -12.17 -10.64 -25.94
C TYR A 7 -11.39 -11.82 -26.54
N GLN A 8 -11.68 -13.06 -26.15
CA GLN A 8 -11.08 -14.24 -26.77
C GLN A 8 -11.39 -14.33 -28.27
N LYS A 9 -12.63 -13.98 -28.67
CA LYS A 9 -13.03 -13.95 -30.09
C LYS A 9 -12.34 -12.83 -30.86
N LEU A 10 -12.08 -11.69 -30.23
CA LEU A 10 -11.38 -10.55 -30.83
C LEU A 10 -9.88 -10.83 -31.05
N GLU A 11 -9.24 -11.59 -30.17
CA GLU A 11 -7.81 -11.90 -30.27
C GLU A 11 -7.47 -13.05 -31.22
N GLY A 12 -8.48 -13.76 -31.75
CA GLY A 12 -8.30 -14.78 -32.78
C GLY A 12 -7.39 -15.94 -32.36
N GLY A 13 -7.39 -16.29 -31.08
CA GLY A 13 -6.68 -17.44 -30.53
C GLY A 13 -5.22 -17.20 -30.11
N LYS A 14 -4.70 -15.97 -30.23
CA LYS A 14 -3.30 -15.66 -29.87
C LYS A 14 -2.98 -15.90 -28.39
N ASN A 15 -3.94 -15.68 -27.49
CA ASN A 15 -3.77 -15.81 -26.04
C ASN A 15 -4.80 -16.76 -25.42
N ASP A 16 -5.20 -17.82 -26.14
CA ASP A 16 -6.24 -18.75 -25.65
C ASP A 16 -5.93 -19.34 -24.27
N ASP A 17 -4.66 -19.69 -24.03
CA ASP A 17 -4.19 -20.19 -22.74
C ASP A 17 -4.48 -19.23 -21.57
N PHE A 18 -4.27 -17.93 -21.79
CA PHE A 18 -4.56 -16.89 -20.79
C PHE A 18 -6.06 -16.76 -20.53
N TRP A 19 -6.87 -16.80 -21.59
CA TRP A 19 -8.32 -16.68 -21.47
C TRP A 19 -8.95 -17.90 -20.81
N GLU A 20 -8.44 -19.11 -21.11
CA GLU A 20 -8.89 -20.33 -20.44
C GLU A 20 -8.52 -20.34 -18.95
N ASP A 21 -7.31 -19.90 -18.60
CA ASP A 21 -6.93 -19.72 -17.18
C ASP A 21 -7.78 -18.68 -16.47
N SER A 22 -8.05 -17.56 -17.14
CA SER A 22 -8.88 -16.47 -16.60
C SER A 22 -10.30 -16.97 -16.36
N LYS A 23 -10.87 -17.75 -17.29
CA LYS A 23 -12.17 -18.41 -17.10
C LYS A 23 -12.14 -19.38 -15.92
N LEU A 24 -11.10 -20.21 -15.81
CA LEU A 24 -10.96 -21.19 -14.73
C LEU A 24 -10.96 -20.50 -13.36
N ILE A 25 -10.13 -19.48 -13.19
CA ILE A 25 -10.01 -18.73 -11.93
C ILE A 25 -11.31 -18.00 -11.60
N VAL A 26 -11.91 -17.29 -12.56
CA VAL A 26 -13.16 -16.55 -12.35
C VAL A 26 -14.31 -17.51 -12.00
N THR A 27 -14.40 -18.66 -12.67
CA THR A 27 -15.41 -19.67 -12.38
C THR A 27 -15.26 -20.22 -10.96
N GLU A 28 -14.02 -20.45 -10.51
CA GLU A 28 -13.77 -20.93 -9.16
C GLU A 28 -14.12 -19.86 -8.10
N ILE A 29 -13.71 -18.61 -8.31
CA ILE A 29 -14.03 -17.50 -7.39
C ILE A 29 -15.54 -17.31 -7.27
N ILE A 30 -16.28 -17.40 -8.38
CA ILE A 30 -17.74 -17.30 -8.38
C ILE A 30 -18.33 -18.46 -7.56
N LYS A 31 -17.88 -19.69 -7.81
CA LYS A 31 -18.35 -20.88 -7.09
C LYS A 31 -18.12 -20.77 -5.58
N THR A 32 -16.92 -20.40 -5.14
CA THR A 32 -16.62 -20.20 -3.71
C THR A 32 -17.50 -19.11 -3.09
N LYS A 33 -17.75 -18.00 -3.81
CA LYS A 33 -18.62 -16.93 -3.30
C LYS A 33 -20.10 -17.34 -3.22
N THR A 34 -20.59 -18.13 -4.17
CA THR A 34 -21.95 -18.67 -4.13
C THR A 34 -22.11 -19.66 -2.98
N GLU A 35 -21.14 -20.56 -2.78
CA GLU A 35 -21.13 -21.52 -1.67
C GLU A 35 -21.07 -20.82 -0.29
N GLN A 36 -20.34 -19.71 -0.18
CA GLN A 36 -20.31 -18.88 1.03
C GLN A 36 -21.62 -18.14 1.29
N ALA A 37 -22.34 -17.70 0.24
CA ALA A 37 -23.63 -17.04 0.38
C ALA A 37 -24.76 -18.01 0.81
N ASP A 38 -24.71 -19.27 0.37
CA ASP A 38 -25.70 -20.29 0.76
C ASP A 38 -25.45 -20.82 2.20
N SER A 39 -24.20 -20.74 2.68
CA SER A 39 -23.77 -21.24 3.99
C SER A 39 -24.14 -20.37 5.20
N GLU A 40 -24.67 -19.15 5.00
CA GLU A 40 -25.25 -18.34 6.09
C GLU A 40 -26.48 -19.01 6.74
N SER A 41 -27.02 -20.08 6.12
CA SER A 41 -28.18 -20.83 6.63
C SER A 41 -27.85 -22.17 7.32
N HIS A 42 -26.61 -22.67 7.30
CA HIS A 42 -26.25 -23.91 7.99
C HIS A 42 -24.83 -23.91 8.57
N PHE A 43 -24.76 -23.88 9.90
CA PHE A 43 -23.57 -24.09 10.73
C PHE A 43 -22.98 -25.49 10.50
N LYS A 44 -22.13 -25.65 9.47
CA LYS A 44 -21.34 -26.88 9.25
C LYS A 44 -20.15 -26.65 8.31
N VAL A 45 -19.21 -25.78 8.70
CA VAL A 45 -17.91 -25.69 8.00
C VAL A 45 -16.79 -25.51 9.02
N SER A 46 -15.98 -26.57 9.27
CA SER A 46 -14.78 -26.52 10.13
C SER A 46 -13.89 -27.76 10.02
N LYS A 47 -13.80 -28.39 8.85
CA LYS A 47 -12.79 -29.46 8.66
C LYS A 47 -12.26 -29.58 7.24
N VAL A 48 -13.10 -29.33 6.24
CA VAL A 48 -12.70 -29.33 4.83
C VAL A 48 -11.94 -28.05 4.47
N GLU A 49 -12.37 -26.88 4.98
CA GLU A 49 -11.66 -25.61 4.79
C GLU A 49 -10.23 -25.64 5.37
N ASP A 50 -10.05 -26.11 6.60
CA ASP A 50 -8.73 -26.26 7.23
C ASP A 50 -7.78 -27.15 6.40
N LEU A 51 -8.30 -28.26 5.86
CA LEU A 51 -7.53 -29.14 4.97
C LEU A 51 -7.16 -28.44 3.65
N THR A 52 -8.07 -27.64 3.08
CA THR A 52 -7.77 -26.89 1.86
C THR A 52 -6.71 -25.81 2.08
N GLU A 53 -6.71 -25.11 3.21
CA GLU A 53 -5.69 -24.11 3.53
C GLU A 53 -4.30 -24.71 3.66
N ASP A 54 -4.17 -25.85 4.35
CA ASP A 54 -2.89 -26.52 4.52
C ASP A 54 -2.34 -27.06 3.20
N ILE A 55 -3.22 -27.53 2.31
CA ILE A 55 -2.85 -27.93 0.95
C ILE A 55 -2.40 -26.73 0.12
N LEU A 56 -3.08 -25.58 0.24
CA LEU A 56 -2.67 -24.35 -0.43
C LEU A 56 -1.31 -23.84 0.06
N LYS A 57 -1.00 -23.96 1.36
CA LYS A 57 0.33 -23.61 1.91
C LYS A 57 1.45 -24.44 1.27
N ILE A 58 1.20 -25.71 0.99
CA ILE A 58 2.16 -26.60 0.30
C ILE A 58 2.42 -26.12 -1.13
N PHE A 59 1.45 -25.47 -1.78
CA PHE A 59 1.58 -24.98 -3.15
C PHE A 59 2.24 -23.59 -3.27
N LEU A 60 2.22 -22.76 -2.22
CA LEU A 60 2.69 -21.37 -2.28
C LEU A 60 4.17 -21.23 -2.68
N ASN A 61 5.02 -22.11 -2.15
CA ASN A 61 6.47 -22.05 -2.34
C ASN A 61 6.97 -22.89 -3.53
N LYS A 62 6.07 -23.47 -4.33
CA LYS A 62 6.42 -24.32 -5.47
C LYS A 62 6.45 -23.53 -6.77
N THR A 63 7.36 -23.91 -7.67
CA THR A 63 7.43 -23.35 -9.03
C THR A 63 6.34 -23.94 -9.93
N TYR A 64 6.07 -23.32 -11.08
CA TYR A 64 5.10 -23.86 -12.05
C TYR A 64 5.46 -25.29 -12.49
N GLU A 65 6.74 -25.55 -12.74
CA GLU A 65 7.24 -26.88 -13.15
C GLU A 65 7.04 -27.92 -12.04
N GLU A 66 7.28 -27.55 -10.79
CA GLU A 66 7.04 -28.43 -9.64
C GLU A 66 5.55 -28.74 -9.45
N LEU A 67 4.67 -27.75 -9.67
CA LEU A 67 3.22 -27.94 -9.64
C LEU A 67 2.75 -28.82 -10.80
N ALA A 68 3.33 -28.68 -12.00
CA ALA A 68 3.04 -29.53 -13.16
C ALA A 68 3.46 -30.99 -12.93
N ASN A 69 4.63 -31.21 -12.33
CA ASN A 69 5.11 -32.55 -11.95
C ASN A 69 4.20 -33.18 -10.87
N LEU A 70 3.77 -32.38 -9.90
CA LEU A 70 2.83 -32.81 -8.86
C LEU A 70 1.46 -33.17 -9.45
N LYS A 71 0.98 -32.41 -10.44
CA LYS A 71 -0.25 -32.71 -11.20
C LYS A 71 -0.15 -34.07 -11.91
N SER A 72 0.95 -34.32 -12.61
CA SER A 72 1.18 -35.59 -13.31
C SER A 72 1.23 -36.78 -12.34
N THR A 73 1.88 -36.60 -11.19
CA THR A 73 1.98 -37.61 -10.14
C THR A 73 0.59 -37.95 -9.55
N ILE A 74 -0.22 -36.93 -9.27
CA ILE A 74 -1.59 -37.11 -8.76
C ILE A 74 -2.47 -37.83 -9.79
N ILE A 75 -2.42 -37.43 -11.07
CA ILE A 75 -3.21 -38.07 -12.13
C ILE A 75 -2.84 -39.54 -12.29
N THR A 76 -1.54 -39.86 -12.24
CA THR A 76 -1.06 -41.25 -12.32
C THR A 76 -1.53 -42.06 -11.11
N ARG A 77 -1.51 -41.46 -9.92
CA ARG A 77 -1.97 -42.07 -8.67
C ARG A 77 -3.48 -42.34 -8.66
N ILE A 78 -4.29 -41.43 -9.20
CA ILE A 78 -5.75 -41.62 -9.36
C ILE A 78 -6.04 -42.74 -10.36
N LYS A 79 -5.27 -42.86 -11.46
CA LYS A 79 -5.47 -43.89 -12.49
C LYS A 79 -5.03 -45.29 -12.05
N GLY A 80 -4.01 -45.39 -11.19
CA GLY A 80 -3.34 -46.64 -10.85
C GLY A 80 -3.80 -47.33 -9.57
N SER A 81 -4.58 -46.68 -8.72
CA SER A 81 -4.94 -47.21 -7.39
C SER A 81 -6.43 -47.18 -7.15
N HIS A 82 -7.02 -48.33 -6.80
CA HIS A 82 -8.44 -48.48 -6.54
C HIS A 82 -8.83 -48.14 -5.09
N ASP A 83 -7.85 -47.99 -4.19
CA ASP A 83 -8.01 -47.85 -2.73
C ASP A 83 -7.67 -46.44 -2.23
N ILE A 84 -8.00 -45.42 -3.03
CA ILE A 84 -7.70 -44.02 -2.73
C ILE A 84 -8.99 -43.22 -2.76
N ASP A 85 -9.13 -42.26 -1.84
CA ASP A 85 -10.20 -41.27 -1.84
C ASP A 85 -10.14 -40.36 -3.08
N VAL A 86 -10.82 -40.79 -4.14
CA VAL A 86 -10.84 -40.12 -5.45
C VAL A 86 -11.38 -38.69 -5.33
N ASP A 87 -12.33 -38.44 -4.44
CA ASP A 87 -12.95 -37.12 -4.26
C ASP A 87 -11.99 -36.14 -3.60
N TYR A 88 -11.21 -36.59 -2.61
CA TYR A 88 -10.12 -35.81 -2.04
C TYR A 88 -9.08 -35.43 -3.11
N TRP A 89 -8.56 -36.39 -3.88
CA TRP A 89 -7.53 -36.08 -4.89
C TRP A 89 -8.07 -35.27 -6.07
N ASN A 90 -9.35 -35.40 -6.42
CA ASN A 90 -10.00 -34.52 -7.39
C ASN A 90 -10.07 -33.08 -6.86
N THR A 91 -10.34 -32.90 -5.57
CA THR A 91 -10.34 -31.58 -4.91
C THR A 91 -8.93 -30.98 -4.92
N VAL A 92 -7.91 -31.77 -4.58
CA VAL A 92 -6.51 -31.36 -4.65
C VAL A 92 -6.10 -31.00 -6.08
N LEU A 93 -6.51 -31.80 -7.07
CA LEU A 93 -6.21 -31.56 -8.47
C LEU A 93 -6.85 -30.26 -8.97
N LYS A 94 -8.08 -29.98 -8.55
CA LYS A 94 -8.78 -28.73 -8.87
C LYS A 94 -8.06 -27.52 -8.29
N LEU A 95 -7.73 -27.55 -6.99
CA LEU A 95 -6.96 -26.49 -6.32
C LEU A 95 -5.60 -26.28 -6.99
N LEU A 96 -4.94 -27.36 -7.36
CA LEU A 96 -3.66 -27.31 -8.07
C LEU A 96 -3.79 -26.67 -9.45
N THR A 97 -4.83 -27.03 -10.24
CA THR A 97 -5.05 -26.41 -11.55
C THR A 97 -5.31 -24.92 -11.48
N VAL A 98 -6.06 -24.46 -10.47
CA VAL A 98 -6.29 -23.03 -10.22
C VAL A 98 -4.99 -22.33 -9.84
N LYS A 99 -4.18 -22.91 -8.95
CA LYS A 99 -2.88 -22.34 -8.56
C LYS A 99 -1.87 -22.28 -9.71
N MET A 100 -1.87 -23.28 -10.60
CA MET A 100 -1.07 -23.26 -11.81
C MET A 100 -1.50 -22.13 -12.76
N ALA A 101 -2.82 -21.95 -12.95
CA ALA A 101 -3.38 -20.87 -13.77
C ALA A 101 -3.02 -19.49 -13.21
N GLU A 102 -3.11 -19.30 -11.89
CA GLU A 102 -2.70 -18.05 -11.23
C GLU A 102 -1.23 -17.72 -11.50
N LYS A 103 -0.33 -18.71 -11.39
CA LYS A 103 1.11 -18.53 -11.65
C LYS A 103 1.37 -18.18 -13.12
N ARG A 104 0.67 -18.83 -14.07
CA ARG A 104 0.82 -18.56 -15.50
C ARG A 104 0.36 -17.16 -15.87
N ILE A 105 -0.80 -16.72 -15.37
CA ILE A 105 -1.28 -15.34 -15.56
C ILE A 105 -0.30 -14.33 -14.96
N HIS A 106 0.22 -14.59 -13.75
CA HIS A 106 1.17 -13.68 -13.11
C HIS A 106 2.44 -13.49 -13.96
N SER A 107 3.00 -14.59 -14.47
CA SER A 107 4.16 -14.55 -15.37
C SER A 107 3.89 -13.71 -16.62
N ILE A 108 2.73 -13.88 -17.26
CA ILE A 108 2.33 -13.10 -18.43
C ILE A 108 2.20 -11.61 -18.08
N CYS A 109 1.59 -11.28 -16.93
CA CYS A 109 1.47 -9.91 -16.47
C CYS A 109 2.84 -9.25 -16.22
N GLU A 110 3.77 -9.96 -15.59
CA GLU A 110 5.15 -9.47 -15.36
C GLU A 110 5.86 -9.18 -16.69
N GLU A 111 5.74 -10.07 -17.67
CA GLU A 111 6.30 -9.88 -19.01
C GLU A 111 5.70 -8.66 -19.71
N LEU A 112 4.38 -8.46 -19.63
CA LEU A 112 3.69 -7.29 -20.22
C LEU A 112 4.08 -5.97 -19.55
N ILE A 113 4.25 -5.98 -18.22
CA ILE A 113 4.72 -4.80 -17.47
C ILE A 113 6.15 -4.46 -17.91
N ALA A 114 7.05 -5.44 -17.93
CA ALA A 114 8.44 -5.26 -18.36
C ALA A 114 8.53 -4.80 -19.83
N TYR A 115 7.68 -5.34 -20.71
CA TYR A 115 7.59 -4.90 -22.10
C TYR A 115 7.14 -3.43 -22.19
N ARG A 116 6.11 -3.04 -21.45
CA ARG A 116 5.63 -1.65 -21.41
C ARG A 116 6.70 -0.68 -20.91
N GLU A 117 7.47 -1.07 -19.90
CA GLU A 117 8.57 -0.25 -19.37
C GLU A 117 9.68 -0.06 -20.40
N LYS A 118 10.07 -1.15 -21.09
CA LYS A 118 11.03 -1.08 -22.20
C LYS A 118 10.55 -0.16 -23.33
N VAL A 119 9.27 -0.27 -23.72
CA VAL A 119 8.68 0.58 -24.77
C VAL A 119 8.73 2.06 -24.38
N LYS A 120 8.38 2.41 -23.12
CA LYS A 120 8.45 3.79 -22.60
C LYS A 120 9.85 4.39 -22.63
N LEU A 121 10.90 3.57 -22.44
CA LEU A 121 12.29 4.00 -22.48
C LEU A 121 12.81 4.19 -23.93
N THR A 122 12.23 3.46 -24.90
CA THR A 122 12.66 3.51 -26.32
C THR A 122 11.90 4.53 -27.18
N THR A 123 10.73 4.99 -26.76
CA THR A 123 10.03 6.09 -27.42
C THR A 123 10.55 7.44 -26.90
N PRO A 124 11.08 8.35 -27.76
CA PRO A 124 11.35 9.72 -27.32
C PRO A 124 10.07 10.35 -26.79
N PRO A 125 10.14 11.30 -25.85
CA PRO A 125 8.96 12.02 -25.40
C PRO A 125 8.29 12.62 -26.63
N SER A 126 7.03 12.23 -26.87
CA SER A 126 6.18 12.97 -27.80
C SER A 126 6.32 14.45 -27.43
N PRO A 127 6.50 15.35 -28.42
CA PRO A 127 6.58 16.78 -28.12
C PRO A 127 5.37 17.15 -27.24
N PRO A 128 5.56 18.06 -26.26
CA PRO A 128 4.47 18.48 -25.41
C PRO A 128 3.29 18.83 -26.31
N THR A 129 2.14 18.21 -26.05
CA THR A 129 0.87 18.57 -26.65
C THR A 129 0.84 20.09 -26.70
N ALA A 130 0.88 20.63 -27.93
CA ALA A 130 0.82 22.06 -28.16
C ALA A 130 -0.34 22.62 -27.32
N PRO A 131 -0.16 23.80 -26.70
CA PRO A 131 -1.22 24.39 -25.90
C PRO A 131 -2.50 24.38 -26.74
N VAL A 132 -3.57 23.87 -26.14
CA VAL A 132 -4.92 24.07 -26.63
C VAL A 132 -5.08 25.57 -26.81
N ILE A 133 -5.03 26.03 -28.06
CA ILE A 133 -5.52 27.35 -28.41
C ILE A 133 -7.04 27.21 -28.37
N GLU A 134 -7.59 27.41 -27.17
CA GLU A 134 -8.92 27.99 -27.07
C GLU A 134 -8.87 29.38 -27.69
N ASP A 135 -9.91 29.64 -28.48
CA ASP A 135 -10.37 30.92 -28.97
C ASP A 135 -9.87 31.47 -30.32
N ILE A 136 -10.91 31.81 -31.11
CA ILE A 136 -10.97 32.66 -32.30
C ILE A 136 -10.82 31.89 -33.63
N ILE A 137 -11.93 31.30 -34.09
CA ILE A 137 -12.24 31.28 -35.53
C ILE A 137 -12.98 32.60 -35.81
N PRO A 138 -12.36 33.62 -36.42
CA PRO A 138 -13.11 34.67 -37.07
C PRO A 138 -13.53 34.17 -38.45
N GLU A 139 -14.81 34.37 -38.76
CA GLU A 139 -15.35 34.15 -40.10
C GLU A 139 -14.63 34.95 -41.20
N PRO A 140 -14.79 34.54 -42.48
CA PRO A 140 -13.77 34.70 -43.50
C PRO A 140 -13.82 36.08 -44.14
N SER A 141 -12.67 36.74 -44.25
CA SER A 141 -12.54 37.93 -45.10
C SER A 141 -11.09 38.14 -45.53
N THR A 142 -10.79 37.65 -46.73
CA THR A 142 -10.33 38.43 -47.89
C THR A 142 -9.31 37.64 -48.72
N VAL A 143 -9.66 37.52 -49.99
CA VAL A 143 -8.89 36.91 -51.07
C VAL A 143 -7.59 37.68 -51.25
N THR A 144 -6.46 36.99 -51.08
CA THR A 144 -5.20 37.36 -51.73
C THR A 144 -4.76 36.16 -52.55
N GLU A 145 -4.42 36.40 -53.81
CA GLU A 145 -4.30 35.41 -54.89
C GLU A 145 -3.11 34.45 -54.77
N ASP A 146 -2.29 34.53 -53.71
CA ASP A 146 -1.17 33.63 -53.47
C ASP A 146 -1.29 32.94 -52.10
N ASN A 147 -2.37 32.19 -51.88
CA ASN A 147 -2.46 31.29 -50.74
C ASN A 147 -1.93 29.91 -51.15
N PRO A 148 -0.71 29.50 -50.72
CA PRO A 148 -0.12 28.21 -51.09
C PRO A 148 -0.94 27.02 -50.57
N LEU A 149 -1.93 27.25 -49.71
CA LEU A 149 -2.88 26.24 -49.22
C LEU A 149 -4.01 25.95 -50.21
N LYS A 150 -4.21 26.78 -51.23
CA LYS A 150 -5.30 26.60 -52.19
C LYS A 150 -5.11 25.35 -53.06
N GLU A 151 -3.87 25.13 -53.53
CA GLU A 151 -3.50 23.89 -54.22
C GLU A 151 -3.74 22.64 -53.37
N PHE A 152 -3.46 22.71 -52.06
CA PHE A 152 -3.74 21.60 -51.14
C PHE A 152 -5.24 21.39 -50.93
N TYR A 153 -6.03 22.46 -50.85
CA TYR A 153 -7.49 22.37 -50.73
C TYR A 153 -8.14 21.80 -51.99
N ASP A 154 -7.69 22.24 -53.17
CA ASP A 154 -8.21 21.78 -54.45
C ASP A 154 -7.87 20.30 -54.67
N ALA A 155 -6.62 19.89 -54.39
CA ALA A 155 -6.20 18.49 -54.44
C ALA A 155 -6.95 17.60 -53.41
N TYR A 156 -7.28 18.16 -52.24
CA TYR A 156 -8.05 17.45 -51.21
C TYR A 156 -9.51 17.22 -51.64
N GLN A 157 -10.13 18.21 -52.29
CA GLN A 157 -11.49 18.09 -52.84
C GLN A 157 -11.54 17.14 -54.04
N GLU A 158 -10.59 17.24 -54.98
CA GLU A 158 -10.50 16.33 -56.14
C GLU A 158 -10.25 14.88 -55.72
N GLY A 159 -9.49 14.65 -54.65
CA GLY A 159 -9.16 13.31 -54.18
C GLY A 159 -10.28 12.61 -53.39
N GLY A 160 -11.40 13.29 -53.10
CA GLY A 160 -12.56 12.67 -52.45
C GLY A 160 -12.24 12.09 -51.06
N TYR A 161 -11.24 12.64 -50.36
CA TYR A 161 -10.76 12.14 -49.07
C TYR A 161 -11.75 12.39 -47.91
N SER A 162 -12.79 13.18 -48.16
CA SER A 162 -13.93 13.33 -47.25
C SER A 162 -14.98 12.26 -47.53
N PRO A 163 -15.50 11.55 -46.50
CA PRO A 163 -16.52 10.52 -46.68
C PRO A 163 -17.76 11.08 -47.37
N ILE A 164 -18.16 10.47 -48.49
CA ILE A 164 -19.44 10.77 -49.13
C ILE A 164 -20.54 10.12 -48.29
N LEU A 165 -21.50 10.93 -47.81
CA LEU A 165 -22.66 10.43 -47.10
C LEU A 165 -23.40 9.42 -48.00
N ALA A 166 -23.40 8.15 -47.59
CA ALA A 166 -24.17 7.13 -48.29
C ALA A 166 -25.66 7.47 -48.19
N PRO A 167 -26.45 7.34 -49.28
CA PRO A 167 -27.88 7.55 -49.21
C PRO A 167 -28.50 6.57 -48.19
N VAL A 168 -29.45 7.09 -47.39
CA VAL A 168 -30.04 6.57 -46.14
C VAL A 168 -30.67 5.16 -46.23
N ASN A 169 -30.61 4.50 -47.38
CA ASN A 169 -31.37 3.28 -47.65
C ASN A 169 -30.66 1.96 -47.27
N ARG A 170 -29.75 1.98 -46.29
CA ARG A 170 -29.28 0.74 -45.64
C ARG A 170 -29.81 0.71 -44.22
N PRO A 171 -30.45 -0.39 -43.78
CA PRO A 171 -30.82 -0.58 -42.37
C PRO A 171 -29.55 -0.87 -41.56
N ALA A 172 -28.75 0.16 -41.34
CA ALA A 172 -27.75 0.18 -40.28
C ALA A 172 -28.45 0.62 -38.99
N ASN A 173 -28.03 0.10 -37.84
CA ASN A 173 -28.37 0.68 -36.54
C ASN A 173 -27.73 2.08 -36.47
N ILE A 174 -28.40 3.07 -37.03
CA ILE A 174 -27.99 4.47 -36.97
C ILE A 174 -28.38 4.94 -35.57
N ILE A 175 -27.38 5.07 -34.71
CA ILE A 175 -27.54 5.72 -33.40
C ILE A 175 -27.78 7.20 -33.69
N THR A 176 -28.89 7.74 -33.20
CA THR A 176 -29.20 9.16 -33.38
C THR A 176 -28.23 10.01 -32.55
N PRO A 177 -27.96 11.27 -32.93
CA PRO A 177 -27.06 12.15 -32.19
C PRO A 177 -27.43 12.30 -30.70
N GLU A 178 -28.73 12.26 -30.40
CA GLU A 178 -29.26 12.31 -29.04
C GLU A 178 -28.94 11.03 -28.26
N GLU A 179 -29.05 9.86 -28.89
CA GLU A 179 -28.75 8.58 -28.25
C GLU A 179 -27.24 8.39 -28.07
N ASP A 180 -26.42 8.87 -29.02
CA ASP A 180 -24.96 8.89 -28.89
C ASP A 180 -24.51 9.80 -27.74
N SER A 181 -25.11 10.99 -27.63
CA SER A 181 -24.87 11.90 -26.51
C SER A 181 -25.24 11.27 -25.16
N ARG A 182 -26.37 10.55 -25.12
CA ARG A 182 -26.84 9.84 -23.92
C ARG A 182 -25.88 8.71 -23.52
N LEU A 183 -25.43 7.92 -24.49
CA LEU A 183 -24.46 6.84 -24.28
C LEU A 183 -23.11 7.38 -23.78
N LEU A 184 -22.64 8.50 -24.35
CA LEU A 184 -21.41 9.16 -23.91
C LEU A 184 -21.49 9.65 -22.46
N ILE A 185 -22.62 10.21 -22.03
CA ILE A 185 -22.83 10.63 -20.64
C ILE A 185 -22.76 9.42 -19.70
N LEU A 186 -23.49 8.35 -20.01
CA LEU A 186 -23.51 7.12 -19.21
C LEU A 186 -22.11 6.49 -19.11
N GLN A 187 -21.35 6.50 -20.20
CA GLN A 187 -19.99 5.96 -20.22
C GLN A 187 -19.02 6.82 -19.38
N ARG A 188 -19.19 8.15 -19.39
CA ARG A 188 -18.42 9.06 -18.53
C ARG A 188 -18.74 8.84 -17.05
N GLU A 189 -20.01 8.69 -16.71
CA GLU A 189 -20.45 8.39 -15.35
C GLU A 189 -19.90 7.04 -14.86
N PHE A 190 -19.97 6.00 -15.70
CA PHE A 190 -19.44 4.68 -15.37
C PHE A 190 -17.92 4.70 -15.10
N ILE A 191 -17.14 5.38 -15.94
CA ILE A 191 -15.69 5.52 -15.75
C ILE A 191 -15.39 6.34 -14.48
N HIS A 192 -16.17 7.39 -14.20
CA HIS A 192 -16.03 8.16 -12.96
C HIS A 192 -16.27 7.28 -11.73
N ASP A 193 -17.33 6.48 -11.74
CA ASP A 193 -17.73 5.61 -10.63
C ASP A 193 -16.70 4.49 -10.39
N ILE A 194 -16.14 3.91 -11.46
CA ILE A 194 -15.01 2.96 -11.37
C ILE A 194 -13.79 3.63 -10.76
N ARG A 195 -13.41 4.82 -11.24
CA ARG A 195 -12.23 5.55 -10.73
C ARG A 195 -12.40 5.97 -9.28
N GLU A 196 -13.61 6.32 -8.83
CA GLU A 196 -13.88 6.59 -7.41
C GLU A 196 -13.78 5.31 -6.57
N LYS A 197 -14.32 4.19 -7.03
CA LYS A 197 -14.16 2.87 -6.38
C LYS A 197 -12.69 2.44 -6.31
N GLU A 198 -11.91 2.62 -7.38
CA GLU A 198 -10.47 2.37 -7.36
C GLU A 198 -9.76 3.30 -6.38
N ARG A 199 -10.09 4.59 -6.35
CA ARG A 199 -9.48 5.56 -5.43
C ARG A 199 -9.80 5.24 -3.98
N THR A 200 -11.02 4.81 -3.67
CA THR A 200 -11.42 4.40 -2.32
C THR A 200 -10.77 3.07 -1.90
N VAL A 201 -10.65 2.11 -2.81
CA VAL A 201 -9.92 0.85 -2.57
C VAL A 201 -8.42 1.09 -2.39
N LEU A 202 -7.81 1.96 -3.21
CA LEU A 202 -6.40 2.33 -3.09
C LEU A 202 -6.14 3.12 -1.80
N LYS A 203 -7.03 4.05 -1.44
CA LYS A 203 -6.96 4.79 -0.17
C LYS A 203 -7.08 3.86 1.03
N SER A 204 -7.93 2.83 0.96
CA SER A 204 -8.08 1.85 2.04
C SER A 204 -6.93 0.83 2.10
N LYS A 205 -6.33 0.42 0.98
CA LYS A 205 -5.10 -0.38 0.95
C LYS A 205 -3.89 0.41 1.45
N ASN A 206 -3.70 1.64 0.98
CA ASN A 206 -2.62 2.52 1.43
C ASN A 206 -2.76 2.85 2.92
N LEU A 207 -3.98 3.08 3.43
CA LEU A 207 -4.21 3.26 4.86
C LEU A 207 -3.87 1.99 5.67
N LYS A 208 -4.13 0.79 5.14
CA LYS A 208 -3.75 -0.48 5.80
C LYS A 208 -2.23 -0.69 5.80
N THR A 209 -1.55 -0.38 4.70
CA THR A 209 -0.08 -0.52 4.58
C THR A 209 0.64 0.55 5.42
N ALA A 210 0.20 1.82 5.35
CA ALA A 210 0.70 2.90 6.21
C ALA A 210 0.41 2.62 7.69
N ARG A 211 -0.74 2.02 8.03
CA ARG A 211 -1.02 1.56 9.40
C ARG A 211 -0.12 0.41 9.82
N LYS A 212 0.36 -0.44 8.91
CA LYS A 212 1.33 -1.51 9.20
C LYS A 212 2.74 -0.94 9.42
N GLN A 213 3.15 0.06 8.63
CA GLN A 213 4.41 0.81 8.81
C GLN A 213 4.36 1.77 10.02
N MET A 214 3.18 2.23 10.45
CA MET A 214 2.99 3.01 11.69
C MET A 214 3.43 2.28 12.96
N TYR A 215 3.53 0.95 12.91
CA TYR A 215 4.00 0.13 14.04
C TYR A 215 5.44 -0.37 13.83
N ASP A 216 6.15 0.14 12.81
CA ASP A 216 7.59 -0.05 12.66
C ASP A 216 8.34 0.95 13.55
N ASP A 217 8.00 0.88 14.84
CA ASP A 217 8.53 1.70 15.91
C ASP A 217 9.92 1.18 16.27
N HIS A 218 10.94 2.03 16.16
CA HIS A 218 12.33 1.68 16.43
C HIS A 218 12.80 2.35 17.73
N ASP A 219 13.41 1.57 18.61
CA ASP A 219 14.12 2.12 19.78
C ASP A 219 15.58 2.41 19.35
N GLU A 220 16.00 3.67 19.44
CA GLU A 220 17.40 4.08 19.24
C GLU A 220 18.04 4.39 20.59
N GLU A 221 19.27 3.91 20.82
CA GLU A 221 19.99 4.23 22.06
C GLU A 221 20.49 5.67 22.04
N PHE A 222 20.38 6.36 23.17
CA PHE A 222 20.88 7.72 23.32
C PHE A 222 21.59 7.91 24.65
N SER A 223 22.77 8.54 24.60
CA SER A 223 23.66 8.66 25.76
C SER A 223 23.97 10.10 26.17
N GLU A 224 23.43 11.11 25.48
CA GLU A 224 23.82 12.51 25.75
C GLU A 224 23.20 13.02 27.05
N VAL A 225 24.06 13.48 27.96
CA VAL A 225 23.67 14.11 29.22
C VAL A 225 23.70 15.62 29.01
N TYR A 226 22.62 16.30 29.39
CA TYR A 226 22.60 17.75 29.39
C TYR A 226 23.31 18.28 30.64
N ALA A 227 24.36 19.08 30.44
CA ALA A 227 25.05 19.80 31.49
C ALA A 227 24.72 21.30 31.36
N PRO A 228 23.90 21.88 32.26
CA PRO A 228 23.67 23.31 32.27
C PRO A 228 25.01 24.06 32.43
N PRO A 229 25.22 25.20 31.74
CA PRO A 229 26.49 25.93 31.77
C PRO A 229 26.92 26.37 33.17
N ASP A 230 25.96 26.60 34.07
CA ASP A 230 26.23 27.03 35.46
C ASP A 230 26.37 25.87 36.46
N LYS A 231 26.33 24.61 36.01
CA LYS A 231 26.35 23.45 36.91
C LYS A 231 27.78 23.24 37.46
N LYS A 232 27.99 23.59 38.73
CA LYS A 232 29.18 23.16 39.49
C LYS A 232 29.11 21.66 39.70
N THR A 233 29.95 20.90 39.01
CA THR A 233 30.15 19.48 39.24
C THR A 233 30.70 19.27 40.66
N SER A 234 29.93 18.61 41.52
CA SER A 234 30.45 18.18 42.83
C SER A 234 31.47 17.08 42.61
N THR A 235 32.71 17.29 43.06
CA THR A 235 33.81 16.32 42.92
C THR A 235 33.57 15.02 43.70
N ASP A 236 32.67 15.05 44.67
CA ASP A 236 32.46 13.96 45.64
C ASP A 236 31.25 13.07 45.31
N LEU A 237 30.42 13.48 44.33
CA LEU A 237 29.20 12.76 43.96
C LEU A 237 29.38 11.99 42.65
N LYS A 238 28.84 10.77 42.59
CA LYS A 238 28.95 9.88 41.43
C LYS A 238 27.89 10.19 40.39
N LEU A 239 28.23 10.08 39.10
CA LEU A 239 27.24 10.05 38.04
C LEU A 239 26.60 8.65 37.97
N PRO A 240 25.27 8.51 37.98
CA PRO A 240 24.64 7.21 37.84
C PRO A 240 24.83 6.65 36.43
N ARG A 241 24.88 5.32 36.31
CA ARG A 241 24.92 4.66 35.00
C ARG A 241 23.51 4.65 34.43
N PHE A 242 23.35 4.86 33.13
CA PHE A 242 22.04 4.85 32.49
C PHE A 242 22.09 4.16 31.13
N TYR A 243 20.91 3.75 30.67
CA TYR A 243 20.67 3.13 29.38
C TYR A 243 19.35 3.65 28.86
N ASN A 244 19.43 4.76 28.12
CA ASN A 244 18.25 5.46 27.63
C ASN A 244 18.00 5.10 26.17
N LYS A 245 16.72 5.01 25.82
CA LYS A 245 16.26 4.79 24.45
C LYS A 245 15.31 5.90 24.04
N ILE A 246 15.48 6.39 22.82
CA ILE A 246 14.55 7.26 22.13
C ILE A 246 13.65 6.36 21.28
N HIS A 247 12.35 6.54 21.40
CA HIS A 247 11.40 5.86 20.54
C HIS A 247 11.13 6.73 19.33
N THR A 248 11.42 6.22 18.14
CA THR A 248 11.17 6.90 16.87
C THR A 248 10.10 6.15 16.08
N GLY A 249 9.21 6.91 15.45
CA GLY A 249 8.10 6.36 14.67
C GLY A 249 7.66 7.33 13.58
N TYR A 250 6.62 6.95 12.85
CA TYR A 250 6.08 7.74 11.74
C TYR A 250 4.76 8.40 12.14
N GLU A 251 4.64 9.70 11.90
CA GLU A 251 3.39 10.44 12.09
C GLU A 251 2.66 10.63 10.76
N TRP A 252 1.59 9.85 10.56
CA TRP A 252 0.75 9.94 9.38
C TRP A 252 -0.44 10.86 9.65
N HIS A 253 -0.42 12.03 9.00
CA HIS A 253 -1.53 12.99 8.96
C HIS A 253 -2.23 12.92 7.61
N LYS A 254 -3.48 13.40 7.51
CA LYS A 254 -4.25 13.41 6.25
C LYS A 254 -3.53 14.13 5.12
N LEU A 255 -2.70 15.12 5.44
CA LEU A 255 -1.90 15.89 4.49
C LEU A 255 -0.63 15.13 4.04
N THR A 256 0.08 14.48 4.97
CA THR A 256 1.28 13.70 4.65
C THR A 256 0.94 12.44 3.85
N THR A 257 -0.27 11.90 4.01
CA THR A 257 -0.78 10.74 3.26
C THR A 257 -0.79 10.93 1.73
N ASN A 258 -0.84 12.17 1.24
CA ASN A 258 -0.84 12.46 -0.21
C ASN A 258 0.58 12.66 -0.79
N GLN A 259 1.56 12.92 0.07
CA GLN A 259 2.93 13.25 -0.35
C GLN A 259 3.90 12.07 -0.16
N TYR A 260 3.59 11.16 0.76
CA TYR A 260 4.42 10.00 1.07
C TYR A 260 3.68 8.70 0.71
N ASP A 261 4.40 7.77 0.12
CA ASP A 261 3.91 6.44 -0.25
C ASP A 261 4.68 5.35 0.51
N ALA A 262 4.34 4.09 0.28
CA ALA A 262 4.95 2.97 1.00
C ALA A 262 6.46 2.81 0.70
N GLU A 263 6.92 3.32 -0.44
CA GLU A 263 8.31 3.27 -0.91
C GLU A 263 9.11 4.50 -0.42
N ASN A 264 8.43 5.62 -0.14
CA ASN A 264 9.03 6.84 0.41
C ASN A 264 8.27 7.26 1.68
N PRO A 265 8.52 6.59 2.83
CA PRO A 265 7.86 6.94 4.07
C PRO A 265 8.27 8.34 4.56
N PRO A 266 7.42 9.02 5.36
CA PRO A 266 7.76 10.31 5.96
C PRO A 266 8.99 10.18 6.87
N PRO A 267 9.72 11.27 7.17
CA PRO A 267 10.85 11.20 8.10
C PRO A 267 10.39 10.72 9.48
N LYS A 268 11.20 9.87 10.13
CA LYS A 268 10.92 9.40 11.49
C LYS A 268 10.97 10.57 12.47
N ILE A 269 10.02 10.60 13.39
CA ILE A 269 9.96 11.58 14.46
C ILE A 269 10.07 10.89 15.82
N ILE A 270 10.51 11.65 16.82
CA ILE A 270 10.55 11.15 18.20
C ILE A 270 9.12 11.09 18.75
N THR A 271 8.70 9.90 19.13
CA THR A 271 7.35 9.60 19.66
C THR A 271 7.38 9.34 21.16
N GLY A 272 8.54 9.09 21.77
CA GLY A 272 8.67 8.91 23.21
C GLY A 272 10.11 8.68 23.68
N TYR A 273 10.27 8.52 25.00
CA TYR A 273 11.56 8.26 25.64
C TYR A 273 11.42 7.15 26.68
N LYS A 274 12.47 6.33 26.81
CA LYS A 274 12.61 5.29 27.84
C LYS A 274 13.91 5.50 28.59
N PHE A 275 13.82 6.07 29.78
CA PHE A 275 14.95 6.25 30.68
C PHE A 275 15.10 5.04 31.59
N ASN A 276 16.30 4.48 31.66
CA ASN A 276 16.65 3.45 32.64
C ASN A 276 17.94 3.88 33.34
N ILE A 277 17.84 4.25 34.62
CA ILE A 277 18.95 4.80 35.38
C ILE A 277 19.25 3.89 36.57
N PHE A 278 20.49 3.43 36.65
CA PHE A 278 20.97 2.46 37.61
C PHE A 278 21.66 3.15 38.79
N TYR A 279 21.16 2.86 39.98
CA TYR A 279 21.60 3.40 41.27
C TYR A 279 22.00 2.27 42.24
N PRO A 280 23.03 1.45 41.91
CA PRO A 280 23.40 0.28 42.70
C PRO A 280 23.77 0.59 44.17
N ASP A 281 24.35 1.77 44.43
CA ASP A 281 24.83 2.17 45.76
C ASP A 281 23.75 2.93 46.57
N LEU A 282 22.54 3.12 46.02
CA LEU A 282 21.47 3.84 46.69
C LEU A 282 20.78 2.91 47.71
N GLN A 283 20.84 3.27 48.99
CA GLN A 283 20.19 2.47 50.02
C GLN A 283 18.67 2.64 49.93
N GLU A 284 17.95 1.52 49.69
CA GLU A 284 16.49 1.46 49.44
C GLU A 284 15.61 2.24 50.43
N LYS A 285 16.12 2.49 51.65
CA LYS A 285 15.38 3.08 52.76
C LYS A 285 15.44 4.61 52.83
N VAL A 286 16.35 5.29 52.12
CA VAL A 286 16.68 6.69 52.42
C VAL A 286 16.04 7.71 51.46
N ARG A 287 15.92 7.42 50.15
CA ARG A 287 15.24 8.30 49.17
C ARG A 287 14.97 7.56 47.86
N ARG A 288 13.75 7.69 47.32
CA ARG A 288 13.42 7.24 45.96
C ARG A 288 13.81 8.34 44.97
N PRO A 289 14.40 8.01 43.80
CA PRO A 289 14.67 9.00 42.77
C PRO A 289 13.40 9.74 42.35
N GLN A 290 13.51 11.05 42.20
CA GLN A 290 12.44 11.94 41.75
C GLN A 290 12.86 12.61 40.46
N TYR A 291 11.88 12.94 39.60
CA TYR A 291 12.13 13.65 38.36
C TYR A 291 11.38 14.98 38.36
N SER A 292 11.94 15.95 37.65
CA SER A 292 11.34 17.27 37.39
C SER A 292 11.61 17.66 35.94
N VAL A 293 10.61 18.20 35.27
CA VAL A 293 10.73 18.71 33.89
C VAL A 293 10.64 20.23 33.95
N ALA A 294 11.60 20.91 33.32
CA ALA A 294 11.59 22.36 33.17
C ALA A 294 11.77 22.72 31.69
N GLU A 295 11.20 23.82 31.24
CA GLU A 295 11.42 24.32 29.88
C GLU A 295 12.88 24.77 29.70
N CYS A 296 13.47 24.50 28.53
CA CYS A 296 14.81 24.94 28.22
C CYS A 296 14.80 26.44 27.84
N LYS A 297 15.66 27.23 28.47
CA LYS A 297 15.75 28.68 28.18
C LYS A 297 16.38 28.99 26.82
N GLU A 298 17.16 28.06 26.27
CA GLU A 298 17.85 28.21 24.98
C GLU A 298 16.94 27.86 23.81
N ASP A 299 16.01 26.91 24.01
CA ASP A 299 15.24 26.28 22.94
C ASP A 299 13.81 25.94 23.43
N PRO A 300 12.79 26.68 22.97
CA PRO A 300 11.40 26.49 23.38
C PRO A 300 10.81 25.12 23.01
N GLU A 301 11.34 24.49 21.95
CA GLU A 301 10.89 23.16 21.51
C GLU A 301 11.45 22.03 22.39
N SER A 302 12.32 22.37 23.34
CA SER A 302 13.00 21.42 24.22
C SER A 302 12.72 21.69 25.69
N SER A 303 12.60 20.61 26.46
CA SER A 303 12.53 20.62 27.92
C SER A 303 13.73 19.87 28.51
N ILE A 304 14.11 20.24 29.73
CA ILE A 304 15.15 19.58 30.50
C ILE A 304 14.51 18.69 31.56
N LEU A 305 14.65 17.38 31.38
CA LEU A 305 14.27 16.37 32.37
C LEU A 305 15.44 16.19 33.34
N THR A 306 15.25 16.55 34.61
CA THR A 306 16.25 16.36 35.67
C THR A 306 15.78 15.29 36.65
N ILE A 307 16.65 14.33 36.94
CA ILE A 307 16.38 13.22 37.86
C ILE A 307 17.35 13.32 39.04
N SER A 308 16.78 13.37 40.24
CA SER A 308 17.48 13.52 41.51
C SER A 308 17.25 12.31 42.41
N SER A 309 18.34 11.64 42.80
CA SER A 309 18.33 10.52 43.76
C SER A 309 18.86 10.91 45.13
N GLY A 310 19.62 12.01 45.21
CA GLY A 310 20.43 12.38 46.38
C GLY A 310 21.75 11.60 46.48
N PRO A 311 22.56 11.89 47.52
CA PRO A 311 23.86 11.25 47.73
C PRO A 311 23.73 9.72 47.80
N PRO A 312 24.69 8.94 47.25
CA PRO A 312 26.01 9.34 46.75
C PRO A 312 26.03 9.83 45.29
N TYR A 313 24.87 10.01 44.65
CA TYR A 313 24.77 10.37 43.24
C TYR A 313 24.45 11.86 43.04
N ASP A 314 24.99 12.42 41.96
CA ASP A 314 24.61 13.76 41.49
C ASP A 314 23.34 13.71 40.63
N ASN A 315 22.66 14.84 40.52
CA ASN A 315 21.48 14.98 39.67
C ASN A 315 21.89 14.86 38.20
N ILE A 316 21.13 14.07 37.43
CA ILE A 316 21.36 13.89 36.00
C ILE A 316 20.25 14.58 35.22
N SER A 317 20.61 15.27 34.14
CA SER A 317 19.67 16.02 33.31
C SER A 317 19.77 15.59 31.85
N PHE A 318 18.64 15.55 31.15
CA PHE A 318 18.55 15.19 29.74
C PHE A 318 17.72 16.24 28.99
N LYS A 319 18.17 16.60 27.77
CA LYS A 319 17.39 17.43 26.86
C LYS A 319 16.39 16.52 26.12
N ILE A 320 15.10 16.83 26.21
CA ILE A 320 14.00 16.09 25.59
C ILE A 320 13.08 17.04 24.84
N LEU A 321 12.26 16.53 23.91
CA LEU A 321 11.25 17.36 23.27
C LEU A 321 10.17 17.85 24.24
N ASN A 322 9.79 19.12 24.09
CA ASN A 322 8.71 19.77 24.83
C ASN A 322 7.35 19.44 24.18
N LYS A 323 6.82 18.26 24.47
CA LYS A 323 5.48 17.80 24.01
C LYS A 323 4.70 17.22 25.20
N GLU A 324 3.37 17.23 25.11
CA GLU A 324 2.53 16.64 26.14
C GLU A 324 2.73 15.12 26.25
N TRP A 325 2.90 14.63 27.48
CA TRP A 325 3.08 13.21 27.75
C TRP A 325 1.74 12.49 27.86
N ASN A 326 1.72 11.24 27.41
CA ASN A 326 0.65 10.31 27.68
C ASN A 326 0.94 9.54 28.97
N PHE A 327 0.15 9.79 30.02
CA PHE A 327 0.29 9.17 31.33
C PHE A 327 -0.44 7.83 31.48
N ASN A 328 -1.00 7.29 30.38
CA ASN A 328 -1.74 6.05 30.40
C ASN A 328 -0.80 4.83 30.51
N SER A 329 -0.91 4.10 31.63
CA SER A 329 -0.08 2.90 31.85
C SER A 329 -0.34 1.78 30.85
N ARG A 330 -1.55 1.67 30.29
CA ARG A 330 -1.85 0.66 29.24
C ARG A 330 -1.16 0.97 27.92
N GLU A 331 -0.85 2.24 27.68
CA GLU A 331 -0.16 2.72 26.47
C GLU A 331 1.35 2.87 26.71
N GLY A 332 1.88 2.29 27.79
CA GLY A 332 3.31 2.15 28.03
C GLY A 332 3.93 3.17 28.99
N PHE A 333 3.14 4.06 29.61
CA PHE A 333 3.65 4.93 30.66
C PHE A 333 4.09 4.13 31.90
N THR A 334 5.34 4.28 32.30
CA THR A 334 5.92 3.63 33.47
C THR A 334 6.78 4.62 34.23
N CYS A 335 6.57 4.73 35.54
CA CYS A 335 7.44 5.48 36.45
C CYS A 335 7.62 4.67 37.72
N GLN A 336 8.71 3.91 37.81
CA GLN A 336 8.96 3.01 38.93
C GLN A 336 10.44 2.95 39.32
N PHE A 337 10.71 2.63 40.57
CA PHE A 337 12.04 2.33 41.08
C PHE A 337 12.03 0.92 41.67
N ALA A 338 12.74 0.00 41.01
CA ALA A 338 12.82 -1.39 41.42
C ALA A 338 14.22 -1.94 41.15
N LYS A 339 14.74 -2.79 42.04
CA LYS A 339 16.07 -3.43 41.90
C LYS A 339 17.17 -2.40 41.59
N ASN A 340 17.20 -1.30 42.34
CA ASN A 340 18.15 -0.20 42.15
C ASN A 340 18.12 0.43 40.74
N THR A 341 17.02 0.28 40.00
CA THR A 341 16.85 0.85 38.67
C THR A 341 15.62 1.75 38.66
N PHE A 342 15.82 3.02 38.29
CA PHE A 342 14.76 3.98 38.03
C PHE A 342 14.36 3.89 36.57
N GLN A 343 13.10 3.55 36.32
CA GLN A 343 12.52 3.41 34.99
C GLN A 343 11.47 4.49 34.81
N LEU A 344 11.69 5.37 33.82
CA LEU A 344 10.75 6.38 33.40
C LEU A 344 10.54 6.24 31.89
N TRP A 345 9.43 5.63 31.51
CA TRP A 345 9.04 5.39 30.13
C TRP A 345 7.77 6.17 29.83
N PHE A 346 7.76 6.91 28.74
CA PHE A 346 6.58 7.66 28.32
C PHE A 346 6.59 7.88 26.82
N TYR A 347 5.38 8.04 26.29
CA TYR A 347 5.14 8.42 24.90
C TYR A 347 4.45 9.78 24.88
N PHE A 348 4.64 10.52 23.81
CA PHE A 348 3.91 11.77 23.58
C PHE A 348 2.47 11.48 23.18
N LYS A 349 1.55 12.38 23.56
CA LYS A 349 0.17 12.30 23.07
C LYS A 349 0.16 12.47 21.55
N LYS A 350 -0.64 11.66 20.87
CA LYS A 350 -0.91 11.83 19.44
C LYS A 350 -1.84 13.02 19.27
N THR A 351 -1.36 14.06 18.60
CA THR A 351 -2.20 15.21 18.26
C THR A 351 -3.12 14.78 17.12
N ILE A 352 -4.40 14.53 17.41
CA ILE A 352 -5.40 14.30 16.37
C ILE A 352 -5.81 15.69 15.86
N LEU A 353 -5.25 16.13 14.73
CA LEU A 353 -5.66 17.33 14.01
C LEU A 353 -6.42 16.96 12.73
#